data_AF-A0A940WEX7-F1
#
_entry.id   AF-A0A940WEX7-F1
#
_cell.length_a   1.000
_cell.length_b   1.000
_cell.length_c   1.000
_cell.angle_alpha   90.00
_cell.angle_beta   90.00
_cell.angle_gamma   90.00
#
_symmetry.space_group_name_H-M   'P 1'
#
loop_
_entity.id
_entity.type
_entity.pdbx_description
1 polymer ?
#
loop_
_entity_poly.entity_id
_entity_poly.type
_entity_poly.pdbx_seq_one_letter_code
_entity_poly.pdbx_strand_id
1 'polypeptide(L)'
;MTPRRALVVSTAILLAASVYVNFFLNKGEAKVPREPLSSIPTTFDGWASADQAFPTKVLETLGVDEYLMRRFTKGKDAVWLYVGYYKSQKEGAMPHSPRHCYPGSGFNPIRNDIVSIPVTYPGLREIRPNRYVFAKGAEREIVVYWYQSRG
;
A
#
# COMPACT_ATOMS: atom_id res chain seq x y z
N MET A 1 -44.35 32.92 2.87
CA MET A 1 -43.17 33.08 2.00
C MET A 1 -43.53 32.60 0.60
N THR A 2 -43.21 33.34 -0.46
CA THR A 2 -43.46 32.85 -1.84
C THR A 2 -42.49 31.70 -2.16
N PRO A 3 -42.91 30.69 -2.95
CA PRO A 3 -42.09 29.51 -3.25
C PRO A 3 -40.73 29.87 -3.85
N ARG A 4 -40.65 30.99 -4.59
CA ARG A 4 -39.41 31.54 -5.13
C ARG A 4 -38.42 32.02 -4.04
N ARG A 5 -38.89 32.59 -2.93
CA ARG A 5 -38.03 33.02 -1.82
C ARG A 5 -37.53 31.82 -1.02
N ALA A 6 -38.38 30.82 -0.80
CA ALA A 6 -37.97 29.58 -0.15
C ALA A 6 -36.90 28.84 -0.98
N LEU A 7 -37.06 28.77 -2.30
CA LEU A 7 -36.07 28.18 -3.21
C LEU A 7 -34.72 28.89 -3.13
N VAL A 8 -34.71 30.23 -3.18
CA VAL A 8 -33.47 31.02 -3.11
C VAL A 8 -32.73 30.81 -1.78
N VAL A 9 -33.46 30.78 -0.67
CA VAL A 9 -32.88 30.55 0.66
C VAL A 9 -32.30 29.14 0.77
N SER A 10 -33.04 28.12 0.34
CA SER A 10 -32.56 26.73 0.37
C SER A 10 -31.31 26.54 -0.49
N THR A 11 -31.26 27.13 -1.69
CA THR A 11 -30.08 27.08 -2.56
C THR A 11 -28.89 27.79 -1.90
N ALA A 12 -29.10 28.95 -1.29
CA ALA A 12 -28.04 29.68 -0.59
C ALA A 12 -27.47 28.87 0.60
N ILE A 13 -28.34 28.20 1.37
CA ILE A 13 -27.93 27.33 2.47
C ILE A 13 -27.12 26.13 1.96
N LEU A 14 -27.56 25.47 0.89
CA LEU A 14 -26.84 24.33 0.30
C LEU A 14 -25.48 24.73 -0.26
N LEU A 15 -25.37 25.92 -0.87
CA LEU A 15 -24.10 26.47 -1.35
C LEU A 15 -23.16 26.79 -0.18
N ALA A 16 -23.66 27.46 0.86
CA ALA A 16 -22.87 27.77 2.05
C ALA A 16 -22.39 26.49 2.76
N ALA A 17 -23.25 25.48 2.89
CA ALA A 17 -22.88 24.18 3.44
C ALA A 17 -21.83 23.47 2.58
N SER A 18 -21.97 23.50 1.26
CA SER A 18 -20.98 22.91 0.33
C SER A 18 -19.61 23.58 0.44
N VAL A 19 -19.58 24.92 0.50
CA VAL A 19 -18.33 25.69 0.69
C VAL A 19 -17.70 25.38 2.04
N TYR A 20 -18.51 25.34 3.11
CA TYR A 20 -18.05 24.99 4.46
C TYR A 20 -17.45 23.58 4.48
N VAL A 21 -18.19 22.58 4.00
CA VAL A 21 -17.72 21.20 3.94
C VAL A 21 -16.43 21.08 3.12
N ASN A 22 -16.35 21.73 1.95
CA ASN A 22 -15.15 21.70 1.13
C ASN A 22 -13.94 22.31 1.86
N PHE A 23 -14.12 23.47 2.50
CA PHE A 23 -13.05 24.15 3.23
C PHE A 23 -12.52 23.32 4.40
N PHE A 24 -13.41 22.63 5.13
CA PHE A 24 -13.02 21.84 6.31
C PHE A 24 -12.56 20.41 6.00
N LEU A 25 -13.06 19.79 4.93
CA LEU A 25 -12.64 18.45 4.51
C LEU A 25 -11.40 18.45 3.62
N ASN A 26 -11.07 19.56 2.95
CA ASN A 26 -9.82 19.71 2.19
C ASN A 26 -8.61 20.13 3.04
N LYS A 27 -8.67 19.98 4.37
CA LYS A 27 -7.46 20.06 5.18
C LYS A 27 -6.44 19.08 4.60
N GLY A 28 -5.27 19.59 4.23
CA GLY A 28 -4.24 18.83 3.52
C GLY A 28 -3.90 17.52 4.24
N GLU A 29 -3.36 16.55 3.49
CA GLU A 29 -3.01 15.26 4.07
C GLU A 29 -1.89 15.41 5.10
N ALA A 30 -2.02 14.69 6.22
CA ALA A 30 -0.99 14.65 7.25
C ALA A 30 0.30 14.06 6.65
N LYS A 31 1.38 14.83 6.67
CA LYS A 31 2.72 14.33 6.32
C LYS A 31 3.28 13.57 7.52
N VAL A 32 3.29 12.25 7.42
CA VAL A 32 3.94 11.40 8.43
C VAL A 32 5.47 11.45 8.20
N PRO A 33 6.27 11.81 9.22
CA PRO A 33 7.72 11.70 9.12
C PRO A 33 8.13 10.28 8.77
N ARG A 34 9.00 10.13 7.76
CA ARG A 34 9.52 8.83 7.31
C ARG A 34 10.96 8.97 6.86
N GLU A 35 11.67 7.86 6.90
CA GLU A 35 12.93 7.73 6.19
C GLU A 35 12.70 7.32 4.73
N PRO A 36 13.66 7.59 3.82
CA PRO A 36 13.64 7.03 2.48
C PRO A 36 13.68 5.51 2.49
N LEU A 37 13.06 4.83 1.52
CA LEU A 37 13.14 3.36 1.38
C LEU A 37 14.56 2.87 1.14
N SER A 38 15.45 3.74 0.64
CA SER A 38 16.88 3.44 0.53
C SER A 38 17.59 3.26 1.87
N SER A 39 17.00 3.69 3.00
CA SER A 39 17.54 3.42 4.34
C SER A 39 17.35 1.98 4.81
N ILE A 40 16.49 1.20 4.13
CA ILE A 40 16.31 -0.22 4.42
C ILE A 40 17.65 -0.95 4.23
N PRO A 41 18.11 -1.75 5.20
CA PRO A 41 19.40 -2.45 5.11
C PRO A 41 19.52 -3.31 3.85
N THR A 42 20.70 -3.25 3.23
CA THR A 42 21.06 -4.09 2.07
C THR A 42 21.61 -5.46 2.48
N THR A 43 21.92 -5.64 3.77
CA THR A 43 22.33 -6.91 4.34
C THR A 43 21.73 -7.08 5.73
N PHE A 44 21.47 -8.32 6.14
CA PHE A 44 21.09 -8.67 7.51
C PHE A 44 21.30 -10.16 7.73
N ASP A 45 21.79 -10.60 8.90
CA ASP A 45 21.93 -12.03 9.25
C ASP A 45 22.51 -12.92 8.11
N GLY A 46 23.57 -12.45 7.44
CA GLY A 46 24.20 -13.17 6.32
C GLY A 46 23.41 -13.21 5.00
N TRP A 47 22.29 -12.50 4.91
CA TRP A 47 21.61 -12.22 3.66
C TRP A 47 22.31 -11.05 2.94
N ALA A 48 22.60 -11.25 1.66
CA ALA A 48 23.02 -10.18 0.74
C ALA A 48 21.82 -9.77 -0.12
N SER A 49 21.84 -8.55 -0.68
CA SER A 49 20.75 -8.11 -1.54
C SER A 49 21.18 -7.35 -2.78
N ALA A 50 20.27 -7.34 -3.75
CA ALA A 50 20.36 -6.53 -4.96
C ALA A 50 19.01 -5.88 -5.25
N ASP A 51 19.04 -4.58 -5.53
CA ASP A 51 17.85 -3.83 -5.96
C ASP A 51 17.56 -4.11 -7.43
N GLN A 52 16.27 -4.13 -7.76
CA GLN A 52 15.77 -4.26 -9.12
C GLN A 52 14.92 -3.06 -9.49
N ALA A 53 15.28 -2.42 -10.60
CA ALA A 53 14.49 -1.36 -11.17
C ALA A 53 13.31 -1.95 -11.97
N PHE A 54 12.13 -1.39 -11.78
CA PHE A 54 11.03 -1.65 -12.70
C PHE A 54 11.16 -0.81 -13.98
N PRO A 55 10.72 -1.33 -15.14
CA PRO A 55 10.60 -0.53 -16.35
C PRO A 55 9.67 0.67 -16.14
N THR A 56 9.95 1.79 -16.82
CA THR A 56 9.16 3.04 -16.68
C THR A 56 7.66 2.82 -16.87
N LYS A 57 7.26 2.02 -17.86
CA LYS A 57 5.84 1.68 -18.12
C LYS A 57 5.14 1.01 -16.91
N VAL A 58 5.89 0.21 -16.14
CA VAL A 58 5.36 -0.42 -14.93
C VAL A 58 5.18 0.64 -13.85
N LEU A 59 6.14 1.56 -13.68
CA LEU A 59 6.04 2.65 -12.70
C LEU A 59 4.88 3.60 -13.01
N GLU A 60 4.67 3.93 -14.28
CA GLU A 60 3.51 4.71 -14.76
C GLU A 60 2.18 4.03 -14.43
N THR A 61 2.14 2.69 -14.53
CA THR A 61 0.93 1.91 -14.19
C THR A 61 0.71 1.83 -12.69
N LEU A 62 1.79 1.64 -11.90
CA LEU A 62 1.71 1.53 -10.44
C LEU A 62 1.38 2.85 -9.75
N GLY A 63 1.74 3.99 -10.36
CA GLY A 63 1.51 5.33 -9.82
C GLY A 63 2.18 5.60 -8.47
N VAL A 64 3.30 4.91 -8.20
CA VAL A 64 3.99 4.93 -6.91
C VAL A 64 4.93 6.13 -6.79
N ASP A 65 4.94 6.82 -5.65
CA ASP A 65 5.83 7.96 -5.40
C ASP A 65 7.26 7.53 -5.08
N GLU A 66 7.41 6.43 -4.34
CA GLU A 66 8.69 5.83 -4.01
C GLU A 66 8.51 4.31 -3.86
N TYR A 67 9.42 3.53 -4.43
CA TYR A 67 9.35 2.07 -4.34
C TYR A 67 10.71 1.46 -4.04
N LEU A 68 10.69 0.26 -3.47
CA LEU A 68 11.82 -0.63 -3.34
C LEU A 68 11.40 -2.00 -3.84
N MET A 69 12.15 -2.56 -4.79
CA MET A 69 12.06 -3.96 -5.17
C MET A 69 13.45 -4.56 -4.98
N ARG A 70 13.61 -5.41 -3.98
CA ARG A 70 14.90 -5.94 -3.55
C ARG A 70 14.85 -7.45 -3.43
N ARG A 71 15.85 -8.11 -3.99
CA ARG A 71 16.06 -9.56 -3.82
C ARG A 71 17.10 -9.78 -2.73
N PHE A 72 16.75 -10.54 -1.70
CA PHE A 72 17.68 -11.06 -0.70
C PHE A 72 18.07 -12.50 -1.03
N THR A 73 19.33 -12.85 -0.87
CA THR A 73 19.83 -14.22 -1.05
C THR A 73 20.74 -14.66 0.10
N LYS A 74 20.62 -15.93 0.51
CA LYS A 74 21.49 -16.58 1.50
C LYS A 74 21.67 -18.05 1.09
N GLY A 75 22.84 -18.39 0.56
CA GLY A 75 23.08 -19.72 -0.02
C GLY A 75 22.14 -20.01 -1.20
N LYS A 76 21.28 -21.02 -1.06
CA LYS A 76 20.27 -21.40 -2.06
C LYS A 76 18.92 -20.68 -1.88
N ASP A 77 18.73 -20.00 -0.76
CA ASP A 77 17.46 -19.37 -0.42
C ASP A 77 17.39 -17.96 -1.00
N ALA A 78 16.19 -17.56 -1.45
CA ALA A 78 15.93 -16.24 -2.00
C ALA A 78 14.57 -15.72 -1.54
N VAL A 79 14.51 -14.42 -1.22
CA VAL A 79 13.29 -13.72 -0.82
C VAL A 79 13.19 -12.39 -1.55
N TRP A 80 11.99 -12.02 -1.98
CA TRP A 80 11.71 -10.71 -2.56
C TRP A 80 11.05 -9.80 -1.53
N LEU A 81 11.54 -8.57 -1.45
CA LEU A 81 10.92 -7.49 -0.72
C LEU A 81 10.44 -6.45 -1.73
N TYR A 82 9.13 -6.22 -1.75
CA TYR A 82 8.54 -5.08 -2.44
C TYR A 82 7.91 -4.13 -1.42
N VAL A 83 8.23 -2.84 -1.52
CA VAL A 83 7.59 -1.77 -0.75
C VAL A 83 7.18 -0.68 -1.73
N GLY A 84 5.89 -0.37 -1.78
CA GLY A 84 5.34 0.76 -2.54
C GLY A 84 4.83 1.84 -1.59
N TYR A 85 5.28 3.07 -1.80
CA TYR A 85 4.85 4.23 -1.02
C TYR A 85 4.10 5.23 -1.89
N TYR A 86 2.97 5.69 -1.35
CA TYR A 86 2.09 6.67 -1.96
C TYR A 86 1.96 7.84 -1.00
N LYS A 87 2.38 9.04 -1.44
CA LYS A 87 2.33 10.28 -0.65
C LYS A 87 0.89 10.70 -0.42
N SER A 88 0.05 10.53 -1.44
CA SER A 88 -1.38 10.85 -1.39
C SER A 88 -2.22 9.61 -1.18
N GLN A 89 -3.16 9.69 -0.25
CA GLN A 89 -4.20 8.69 -0.01
C GLN A 89 -5.54 9.09 -0.65
N LYS A 90 -5.61 10.26 -1.30
CA LYS A 90 -6.73 10.62 -2.19
C LYS A 90 -6.79 9.71 -3.42
N GLU A 91 -7.99 9.60 -3.99
CA GLU A 91 -8.34 8.71 -5.09
C GLU A 91 -7.30 8.66 -6.23
N GLY A 92 -7.04 7.46 -6.76
CA GLY A 92 -6.21 7.22 -7.95
C GLY A 92 -5.10 6.19 -7.76
N ALA A 93 -4.54 6.08 -6.55
CA ALA A 93 -3.47 5.14 -6.24
C ALA A 93 -3.96 4.03 -5.30
N MET A 94 -4.48 2.94 -5.87
CA MET A 94 -4.83 1.74 -5.09
C MET A 94 -3.69 0.74 -5.14
N PRO A 95 -3.22 0.22 -4.00
CA PRO A 95 -2.18 -0.79 -4.01
C PRO A 95 -2.69 -2.07 -4.69
N HIS A 96 -1.90 -2.61 -5.62
CA HIS A 96 -2.23 -3.85 -6.31
C HIS A 96 -2.18 -5.02 -5.33
N SER A 97 -3.31 -5.69 -5.12
CA SER A 97 -3.39 -6.82 -4.20
C SER A 97 -2.80 -8.08 -4.81
N PRO A 98 -1.82 -8.73 -4.16
CA PRO A 98 -1.30 -10.02 -4.61
C PRO A 98 -2.41 -11.06 -4.83
N ARG A 99 -3.47 -11.00 -4.01
CA ARG A 99 -4.65 -11.87 -4.14
C ARG A 99 -5.31 -11.78 -5.51
N HIS A 100 -5.30 -10.62 -6.16
CA HIS A 100 -5.92 -10.40 -7.46
C HIS A 100 -4.92 -10.57 -8.62
N CYS A 101 -3.66 -10.20 -8.39
CA CYS A 101 -2.63 -10.26 -9.44
C CYS A 101 -2.08 -11.68 -9.68
N TYR A 102 -1.85 -12.46 -8.62
CA TYR A 102 -1.28 -13.82 -8.73
C TYR A 102 -2.13 -14.77 -9.60
N PRO A 103 -3.47 -14.81 -9.47
CA PRO A 103 -4.32 -15.59 -10.38
C PRO A 103 -4.15 -15.22 -11.85
N GLY A 104 -3.94 -13.94 -12.16
CA GLY A 104 -3.66 -13.48 -13.52
C GLY A 104 -2.37 -14.03 -14.11
N SER A 105 -1.41 -14.44 -13.27
CA SER A 105 -0.15 -15.10 -13.68
C SER A 105 -0.22 -16.64 -13.64
N GLY A 106 -1.40 -17.20 -13.39
CA GLY A 106 -1.67 -18.63 -13.32
C GLY A 106 -1.46 -19.28 -11.95
N PHE A 107 -1.26 -18.48 -10.90
CA PHE A 107 -1.12 -18.97 -9.53
C PHE A 107 -2.46 -18.95 -8.78
N ASN A 108 -2.85 -20.08 -8.23
CA ASN A 108 -4.08 -20.19 -7.43
C ASN A 108 -3.77 -20.16 -5.94
N PRO A 109 -4.52 -19.40 -5.12
CA PRO A 109 -4.37 -19.46 -3.67
C PRO A 109 -4.86 -20.82 -3.16
N ILE A 110 -4.00 -21.56 -2.45
CA ILE A 110 -4.34 -22.86 -1.85
C ILE A 110 -4.46 -22.78 -0.32
N ARG A 111 -3.91 -21.72 0.29
CA ARG A 111 -4.05 -21.42 1.71
C ARG A 111 -3.94 -19.92 1.93
N ASN A 112 -4.72 -19.40 2.87
CA ASN A 112 -4.55 -18.04 3.37
C ASN A 112 -4.84 -17.99 4.87
N ASP A 113 -4.07 -17.17 5.57
CA ASP A 113 -4.26 -16.86 6.98
C ASP A 113 -3.68 -15.48 7.33
N ILE A 114 -3.98 -15.00 8.53
CA ILE A 114 -3.31 -13.84 9.12
C ILE A 114 -2.27 -14.41 10.09
N VAL A 115 -1.01 -14.03 9.90
CA VAL A 115 0.09 -14.45 10.79
C VAL A 115 0.43 -13.33 11.76
N SER A 116 0.80 -13.65 13.00
CA SER A 116 1.45 -12.70 13.90
C SER A 116 2.96 -12.83 13.74
N ILE A 117 3.63 -11.71 13.47
CA ILE A 117 5.09 -11.63 13.39
C ILE A 117 5.55 -10.67 14.49
N PRO A 118 6.35 -11.15 15.47
CA PRO A 118 6.88 -10.29 16.51
C PRO A 118 7.86 -9.28 15.90
N VAL A 119 7.78 -8.03 16.35
CA VAL A 119 8.68 -6.95 15.92
C VAL A 119 9.17 -6.16 17.11
N THR A 120 10.39 -5.63 17.00
CA THR A 120 10.96 -4.72 18.00
C THR A 120 10.92 -3.30 17.42
N TYR A 121 9.82 -2.58 17.66
CA TYR A 121 9.66 -1.18 17.25
C TYR A 121 8.95 -0.38 18.35
N PRO A 122 9.33 0.89 18.62
CA PRO A 122 8.69 1.68 19.67
C PRO A 122 7.16 1.71 19.54
N GLY A 123 6.45 1.25 20.57
CA GLY A 123 4.98 1.20 20.57
C GLY A 123 4.34 0.07 19.76
N LEU A 124 5.13 -0.80 19.11
CA LEU A 124 4.64 -1.90 18.28
C LEU A 124 5.37 -3.22 18.61
N ARG A 125 4.61 -4.21 19.10
CA ARG A 125 5.16 -5.52 19.54
C ARG A 125 5.01 -6.63 18.50
N GLU A 126 4.01 -6.51 17.64
CA GLU A 126 3.75 -7.47 16.57
C GLU A 126 3.09 -6.78 15.38
N ILE A 127 3.28 -7.35 14.19
CA ILE A 127 2.49 -7.04 13.00
C ILE A 127 1.63 -8.24 12.62
N ARG A 128 0.47 -7.97 11.99
CA ARG A 128 -0.49 -9.01 11.59
C ARG A 128 -0.75 -9.02 10.08
N PRO A 129 0.23 -9.38 9.24
CA PRO A 129 0.06 -9.40 7.79
C PRO A 129 -0.78 -10.59 7.30
N ASN A 130 -1.32 -10.43 6.09
CA ASN A 130 -1.90 -11.55 5.35
C ASN A 130 -0.76 -12.43 4.84
N ARG A 131 -0.90 -13.75 5.01
CA ARG A 131 -0.05 -14.76 4.39
C ARG A 131 -0.89 -15.59 3.44
N TYR A 132 -0.39 -15.75 2.23
CA TYR A 132 -0.94 -16.62 1.21
C TYR A 132 0.09 -17.67 0.81
N VAL A 133 -0.39 -18.87 0.53
CA VAL A 133 0.34 -19.89 -0.22
C VAL A 133 -0.33 -20.02 -1.58
N PHE A 134 0.40 -19.64 -2.62
CA PHE A 134 -0.02 -19.72 -4.01
C PHE A 134 0.59 -20.96 -4.68
N ALA A 135 -0.11 -21.52 -5.66
CA ALA A 135 0.28 -22.73 -6.37
C ALA A 135 0.10 -22.60 -7.89
N LYS A 136 1.11 -23.04 -8.64
CA LYS A 136 1.06 -23.21 -10.10
C LYS A 136 1.66 -24.58 -10.47
N GLY A 137 0.81 -25.57 -10.69
CA GLY A 137 1.26 -26.97 -10.87
C GLY A 137 1.95 -27.51 -9.60
N ALA A 138 3.25 -27.81 -9.68
CA ALA A 138 4.08 -28.20 -8.53
C ALA A 138 4.74 -27.01 -7.80
N GLU A 139 4.77 -25.82 -8.44
CA GLU A 139 5.39 -24.63 -7.88
C GLU A 139 4.55 -24.05 -6.74
N ARG A 140 5.21 -23.60 -5.67
CA ARG A 140 4.57 -23.02 -4.48
C ARG A 140 5.27 -21.74 -4.09
N GLU A 141 4.50 -20.68 -3.88
CA GLU A 141 5.01 -19.39 -3.40
C GLU A 141 4.30 -18.97 -2.12
N ILE A 142 5.08 -18.50 -1.15
CA ILE A 142 4.54 -17.88 0.07
C ILE A 142 4.65 -16.37 -0.10
N VAL A 143 3.51 -15.69 0.03
CA VAL A 143 3.43 -14.23 -0.07
C VAL A 143 2.89 -13.69 1.25
N VAL A 144 3.66 -12.80 1.88
CA VAL A 144 3.27 -12.10 3.10
C VAL A 144 3.14 -10.62 2.78
N TYR A 145 1.97 -10.04 3.02
CA TYR A 145 1.71 -8.64 2.69
C TYR A 145 0.71 -7.98 3.63
N TRP A 146 0.83 -6.66 3.78
CA TRP A 146 -0.13 -5.82 4.48
C TRP A 146 -0.15 -4.43 3.84
N TYR A 147 -1.12 -3.63 4.22
CA TYR A 147 -1.19 -2.21 3.86
C TYR A 147 -1.09 -1.40 5.14
N GLN A 148 -0.22 -0.40 5.14
CA GLN A 148 -0.18 0.61 6.19
C GLN A 148 -0.74 1.90 5.59
N SER A 149 -1.94 2.28 6.02
CA SER A 149 -2.58 3.55 5.70
C SER A 149 -3.04 4.19 7.00
N ARG A 150 -3.20 5.53 6.98
CA ARG A 150 -3.56 6.34 8.16
C ARG A 150 -2.66 6.02 9.36
N GLY A 151 -1.52 6.72 9.44
CA GLY A 151 -0.62 6.64 10.59
C GLY A 151 -1.34 6.79 11.93
#